data_AF-A0A0U2UVJ7-F1
#
_entry.id   AF-A0A0U2UVJ7-F1
#
_cell.length_a   1.000
_cell.length_b   1.000
_cell.length_c   1.000
_cell.angle_alpha   90.00
_cell.angle_beta   90.00
_cell.angle_gamma   90.00
#
_symmetry.space_group_name_H-M   'P 1'
#
loop_
_entity.id
_entity.type
_entity.pdbx_description
1 polymer ?
#
loop_
_entity_poly.entity_id
_entity_poly.type
_entity_poly.pdbx_seq_one_letter_code
_entity_poly.pdbx_strand_id
1 'polypeptide(L)'
;MARYYPIMLDVSAMRCVVIGGGAVAERKTAALLEAGAAHVVVIAPEATEGLVRLGKEGKIRLERRRFAACDAAALGADLVIAASSDRALNRIAAAAAKRAGALVNVVDDAASGSFVTPAVVRRGELVIAVSASGASPALSARIARELKQRYGAEYERSASLLKRLRERLATAVPDRGERQRLLRLAAEEAPHHPDAELSMQAAVDEAEVDRAIDRWIERLRMSADKPSAPKACTAGKDKEADGRTTKMADSGHDGRTIVVGTRQSALALTQTGQVVEELRRLSEKHGFNYKFEIKKIVTKGDRILDVTLSKVGGKGLFVKEIEQALLDGEIDMAVHSMKDMPYQLPAGLTTGAVPKRIDPRDCLISNHGGGLAGLPRGAKVGTSSLRRSSQLKHARPDLRIEWIRGNIDSRIRKLETEGFDAIVLAAAGLTRMGWEDRISATIPEDICLPAVGQGALGIECRDNDREVLQLLALLNDKETELAVRAERAFLGALNGGCQVPIGAYAVLVGSDGTGAQLLELTGMVGTPDGMTILKDMRRGTDPEALGQELAESLRASGADRLLAEFGGGTDG
;
A
#
# COMPACT_ATOMS: atom_id res chain seq x y z
N MET A 1 -9.31 14.54 -13.95
CA MET A 1 -7.92 14.94 -14.21
C MET A 1 -7.41 15.84 -13.09
N ALA A 2 -6.18 15.63 -12.61
CA ALA A 2 -5.55 16.52 -11.63
C ALA A 2 -5.21 17.87 -12.31
N ARG A 3 -5.76 18.97 -11.79
CA ARG A 3 -5.58 20.33 -12.34
C ARG A 3 -4.30 21.03 -11.83
N TYR A 4 -3.76 20.58 -10.70
CA TYR A 4 -2.66 21.25 -10.01
C TYR A 4 -1.45 20.33 -9.91
N TYR A 5 -0.25 20.91 -10.15
CA TYR A 5 1.02 20.22 -10.01
C TYR A 5 1.54 20.42 -8.56
N PRO A 6 1.95 19.35 -7.84
CA PRO A 6 2.36 19.45 -6.44
C PRO A 6 3.78 20.00 -6.33
N ILE A 7 3.90 21.30 -6.05
CA ILE A 7 5.17 21.99 -5.86
C ILE A 7 5.23 22.68 -4.49
N MET A 8 6.45 22.78 -3.97
CA MET A 8 6.79 23.62 -2.83
C MET A 8 7.52 24.86 -3.37
N LEU A 9 7.03 26.05 -3.01
CA LEU A 9 7.60 27.31 -3.46
C LEU A 9 8.45 27.92 -2.36
N ASP A 10 9.68 28.32 -2.70
CA ASP A 10 10.49 29.19 -1.84
C ASP A 10 9.98 30.63 -1.98
N VAL A 11 9.41 31.16 -0.90
CA VAL A 11 8.83 32.50 -0.86
C VAL A 11 9.76 33.54 -0.24
N SER A 12 10.98 33.16 0.16
CA SER A 12 11.89 34.03 0.90
C SER A 12 12.24 35.33 0.17
N ALA A 13 12.47 35.23 -1.14
CA ALA A 13 12.74 36.36 -2.03
C ALA A 13 11.49 36.92 -2.74
N MET A 14 10.31 36.31 -2.55
CA MET A 14 9.08 36.70 -3.26
C MET A 14 8.42 37.91 -2.60
N ARG A 15 7.91 38.82 -3.43
CA ARG A 15 7.03 39.91 -3.01
C ARG A 15 5.60 39.41 -2.93
N CYS A 16 5.16 39.12 -1.71
CA CYS A 16 3.85 38.59 -1.41
C CYS A 16 2.85 39.72 -1.11
N VAL A 17 1.73 39.77 -1.82
CA VAL A 17 0.65 40.73 -1.59
C VAL A 17 -0.61 40.02 -1.10
N VAL A 18 -1.10 40.37 0.08
CA VAL A 18 -2.34 39.84 0.66
C VAL A 18 -3.41 40.92 0.62
N ILE A 19 -4.58 40.58 0.08
CA ILE A 19 -5.69 41.51 -0.11
C ILE A 19 -6.82 41.11 0.82
N GLY A 20 -7.24 42.06 1.66
CA GLY A 20 -8.19 41.84 2.75
C GLY A 20 -7.50 41.88 4.12
N GLY A 21 -8.27 42.24 5.16
CA GLY A 21 -7.74 42.44 6.51
C GLY A 21 -8.47 41.65 7.59
N GLY A 22 -9.30 40.68 7.21
CA GLY A 22 -10.00 39.80 8.16
C GLY A 22 -9.16 38.59 8.61
N ALA A 23 -9.75 37.73 9.43
CA ALA A 23 -9.10 36.56 10.04
C ALA A 23 -8.48 35.58 9.01
N VAL A 24 -9.05 35.49 7.81
CA VAL A 24 -8.50 34.66 6.71
C VAL A 24 -7.19 35.26 6.21
N ALA A 25 -7.17 36.57 5.93
CA ALA A 25 -5.98 37.26 5.48
C ALA A 25 -4.87 37.22 6.52
N GLU A 26 -5.21 37.38 7.81
CA GLU A 26 -4.26 37.23 8.92
C GLU A 26 -3.61 35.84 8.93
N ARG A 27 -4.41 34.77 8.83
CA ARG A 27 -3.89 33.40 8.81
C ARG A 27 -2.99 33.12 7.60
N LYS A 28 -3.32 33.67 6.44
CA LYS A 28 -2.50 33.55 5.22
C LYS A 28 -1.21 34.34 5.34
N THR A 29 -1.27 35.52 5.94
CA THR A 29 -0.09 36.34 6.23
C THR A 29 0.85 35.62 7.20
N ALA A 30 0.33 35.05 8.28
CA ALA A 30 1.12 34.26 9.22
C ALA A 30 1.79 33.06 8.53
N ALA A 31 1.07 32.32 7.69
CA ALA A 31 1.63 31.19 6.94
C ALA A 31 2.75 31.58 5.97
N LEU A 32 2.67 32.77 5.34
CA LEU A 32 3.75 33.30 4.50
C LEU A 32 5.00 33.67 5.33
N LEU A 33 4.81 34.33 6.47
CA LEU A 33 5.90 34.68 7.37
C LEU A 33 6.58 33.43 7.97
N GLU A 34 5.80 32.43 8.37
CA GLU A 34 6.31 31.13 8.83
C GLU A 34 7.09 30.38 7.74
N ALA A 35 6.77 30.62 6.46
CA ALA A 35 7.51 30.10 5.32
C ALA A 35 8.75 30.94 4.96
N GLY A 36 9.04 32.01 5.70
CA GLY A 36 10.23 32.84 5.53
C GLY A 36 10.07 34.01 4.56
N ALA A 37 8.84 34.37 4.14
CA ALA A 37 8.63 35.48 3.24
C ALA A 37 9.13 36.80 3.85
N ALA A 38 10.17 37.40 3.26
CA ALA A 38 10.76 38.65 3.76
C ALA A 38 9.93 39.89 3.37
N HIS A 39 9.17 39.81 2.28
CA HIS A 39 8.44 40.94 1.71
C HIS A 39 6.94 40.64 1.63
N VAL A 40 6.20 40.96 2.70
CA VAL A 40 4.75 40.79 2.74
C VAL A 40 4.06 42.16 2.85
N VAL A 41 3.22 42.47 1.85
CA VAL A 41 2.38 43.67 1.83
C VAL A 41 0.92 43.24 2.04
N VAL A 42 0.24 43.84 3.00
CA VAL A 42 -1.19 43.60 3.25
C VAL A 42 -1.96 44.86 2.91
N ILE A 43 -2.92 44.77 1.99
CA ILE A 43 -3.74 45.91 1.54
C ILE A 43 -5.18 45.68 1.99
N ALA A 44 -5.64 46.50 2.92
CA ALA A 44 -7.01 46.46 3.41
C ALA A 44 -7.42 47.79 4.05
N PRO A 45 -8.65 48.30 3.86
CA PRO A 45 -9.11 49.51 4.53
C PRO A 45 -9.15 49.34 6.05
N GLU A 46 -9.52 48.14 6.51
CA GLU A 46 -9.56 47.72 7.90
C GLU A 46 -8.76 46.44 8.07
N ALA A 47 -8.14 46.26 9.23
CA ALA A 47 -7.30 45.12 9.54
C ALA A 47 -7.51 44.65 10.98
N THR A 48 -7.43 43.34 11.21
CA THR A 48 -7.44 42.74 12.55
C THR A 48 -6.28 43.25 13.41
N GLU A 49 -6.44 43.17 14.72
CA GLU A 49 -5.38 43.53 15.68
C GLU A 49 -4.07 42.76 15.43
N GLY A 50 -4.17 41.48 15.04
CA GLY A 50 -3.01 40.66 14.70
C GLY A 50 -2.21 41.23 13.52
N LEU A 51 -2.88 41.63 12.43
CA LEU A 51 -2.24 42.27 11.28
C LEU A 51 -1.65 43.64 11.64
N VAL A 52 -2.37 44.44 12.45
CA VAL A 52 -1.87 45.74 12.92
C VAL A 52 -0.61 45.57 13.76
N ARG A 53 -0.58 44.57 14.65
CA ARG A 53 0.60 44.23 15.45
C ARG A 53 1.78 43.81 14.57
N LEU A 54 1.57 42.91 13.61
CA LEU A 54 2.63 42.51 12.67
C LEU A 54 3.19 43.71 11.87
N GLY A 55 2.34 44.66 11.50
CA GLY A 55 2.77 45.90 10.86
C GLY A 55 3.63 46.78 11.76
N LYS A 56 3.24 46.94 13.04
CA LYS A 56 4.03 47.69 14.03
C LYS A 56 5.38 47.04 14.34
N GLU A 57 5.43 45.70 14.31
CA GLU A 57 6.67 44.92 14.47
C GLU A 57 7.57 44.97 13.23
N GLY A 58 7.15 45.63 12.14
CA GLY A 58 7.92 45.70 10.90
C GLY A 58 7.97 44.40 10.10
N LYS A 59 7.20 43.38 10.50
CA LYS A 59 7.15 42.07 9.81
C LYS A 59 6.38 42.12 8.50
N ILE A 60 5.44 43.06 8.37
CA ILE A 60 4.67 43.29 7.16
C ILE A 60 4.54 44.79 6.88
N ARG A 61 4.33 45.15 5.61
CA ARG A 61 3.88 46.49 5.23
C ARG A 61 2.35 46.49 5.14
N LEU A 62 1.69 47.10 6.12
CA LEU A 62 0.23 47.24 6.13
C LEU A 62 -0.22 48.55 5.47
N GLU A 63 -0.94 48.46 4.36
CA GLU A 63 -1.53 49.61 3.66
C GLU A 63 -3.03 49.72 3.94
N ARG A 64 -3.40 50.74 4.72
CA ARG A 64 -4.79 51.01 5.14
C ARG A 64 -5.61 51.69 4.05
N ARG A 65 -5.86 50.98 2.96
CA ARG A 65 -6.61 51.46 1.80
C ARG A 65 -7.25 50.30 1.05
N ARG A 66 -8.12 50.64 0.08
CA ARG A 66 -8.65 49.64 -0.86
C ARG A 66 -7.60 49.28 -1.91
N PHE A 67 -7.63 48.02 -2.33
CA PHE A 67 -6.81 47.52 -3.43
C PHE A 67 -7.30 48.07 -4.77
N ALA A 68 -6.36 48.51 -5.61
CA ALA A 68 -6.55 48.97 -6.96
C ALA A 68 -5.89 47.99 -7.94
N ALA A 69 -6.46 47.86 -9.15
CA ALA A 69 -6.00 46.87 -10.13
C ALA A 69 -4.53 47.07 -10.59
N CYS A 70 -3.96 48.27 -10.43
CA CYS A 70 -2.57 48.56 -10.72
C CYS A 70 -1.60 48.10 -9.62
N ASP A 71 -2.07 47.85 -8.40
CA ASP A 71 -1.21 47.57 -7.24
C ASP A 71 -0.34 46.33 -7.44
N ALA A 72 -0.91 45.26 -8.05
CA ALA A 72 -0.17 44.03 -8.28
C ALA A 72 1.07 44.27 -9.16
N ALA A 73 0.96 45.09 -10.21
CA ALA A 73 2.08 45.45 -11.06
C ALA A 73 3.00 46.50 -10.41
N ALA A 74 2.43 47.49 -9.74
CA ALA A 74 3.17 48.58 -9.10
C ALA A 74 4.06 48.10 -7.95
N LEU A 75 3.60 47.11 -7.18
CA LEU A 75 4.38 46.43 -6.16
C LEU A 75 5.29 45.33 -6.74
N GLY A 76 5.10 45.01 -8.02
CA GLY A 76 5.60 43.82 -8.71
C GLY A 76 5.36 42.55 -7.90
N ALA A 77 4.11 42.26 -7.56
CA ALA A 77 3.79 41.05 -6.82
C ALA A 77 4.30 39.81 -7.58
N ASP A 78 5.02 38.94 -6.89
CA ASP A 78 5.37 37.61 -7.39
C ASP A 78 4.27 36.60 -6.99
N LEU A 79 3.63 36.86 -5.84
CA LEU A 79 2.54 36.07 -5.29
C LEU A 79 1.45 36.98 -4.70
N VAL A 80 0.19 36.68 -5.03
CA VAL A 80 -0.99 37.40 -4.55
C VAL A 80 -1.96 36.44 -3.85
N ILE A 81 -2.46 36.83 -2.67
CA ILE A 81 -3.53 36.12 -1.97
C ILE A 81 -4.74 37.04 -1.85
N ALA A 82 -5.80 36.72 -2.59
CA ALA A 82 -7.09 37.41 -2.52
C ALA A 82 -7.96 36.76 -1.42
N ALA A 83 -8.04 37.41 -0.26
CA ALA A 83 -8.69 36.93 0.96
C ALA A 83 -9.70 37.94 1.53
N SER A 84 -10.35 38.71 0.66
CA SER A 84 -11.43 39.63 1.05
C SER A 84 -12.77 38.88 1.16
N SER A 85 -13.67 39.39 1.99
CA SER A 85 -15.09 38.98 1.98
C SER A 85 -15.83 39.47 0.72
N ASP A 86 -15.30 40.50 0.06
CA ASP A 86 -15.80 41.01 -1.21
C ASP A 86 -15.31 40.15 -2.38
N ARG A 87 -16.24 39.37 -2.96
CA ARG A 87 -15.99 38.50 -4.11
C ARG A 87 -15.63 39.28 -5.38
N ALA A 88 -16.17 40.48 -5.57
CA ALA A 88 -15.85 41.30 -6.74
C ALA A 88 -14.40 41.80 -6.65
N LEU A 89 -13.99 42.23 -5.45
CA LEU A 89 -12.60 42.61 -5.19
C LEU A 89 -11.63 41.44 -5.42
N ASN A 90 -11.98 40.23 -4.96
CA ASN A 90 -11.16 39.04 -5.18
C ASN A 90 -10.98 38.70 -6.68
N ARG A 91 -12.01 38.89 -7.51
CA ARG A 91 -11.90 38.72 -8.96
C ARG A 91 -11.00 39.78 -9.61
N ILE A 92 -11.12 41.04 -9.17
CA ILE A 92 -10.25 42.13 -9.64
C ILE A 92 -8.79 41.85 -9.29
N ALA A 93 -8.54 41.41 -8.04
CA ALA A 93 -7.23 40.99 -7.57
C ALA A 93 -6.66 39.84 -8.41
N ALA A 94 -7.46 38.81 -8.70
CA ALA A 94 -7.05 37.69 -9.52
C ALA A 94 -6.66 38.10 -10.95
N ALA A 95 -7.46 38.96 -11.58
CA ALA A 95 -7.17 39.47 -12.91
C ALA A 95 -5.92 40.38 -12.93
N ALA A 96 -5.75 41.22 -11.91
CA ALA A 96 -4.57 42.07 -11.75
C ALA A 96 -3.29 41.25 -11.58
N ALA A 97 -3.31 40.24 -10.71
CA ALA A 97 -2.19 39.34 -10.47
C ALA A 97 -1.77 38.60 -11.75
N LYS A 98 -2.73 38.02 -12.48
CA LYS A 98 -2.48 37.32 -13.75
C LYS A 98 -1.84 38.23 -14.80
N ARG A 99 -2.31 39.48 -14.93
CA ARG A 99 -1.72 40.46 -15.84
C ARG A 99 -0.30 40.86 -15.46
N ALA A 100 0.01 40.87 -14.16
CA ALA A 100 1.36 41.12 -13.66
C ALA A 100 2.30 39.90 -13.75
N GLY A 101 1.80 38.74 -14.20
CA GLY A 101 2.57 37.48 -14.20
C GLY A 101 2.71 36.83 -12.82
N ALA A 102 1.98 37.31 -11.82
CA ALA A 102 2.05 36.81 -10.45
C ALA A 102 1.25 35.52 -10.25
N LEU A 103 1.71 34.66 -9.35
CA LEU A 103 0.89 33.56 -8.84
C LEU A 103 -0.26 34.12 -8.01
N VAL A 104 -1.47 33.57 -8.15
CA VAL A 104 -2.62 34.06 -7.39
C VAL A 104 -3.43 32.94 -6.75
N ASN A 105 -3.64 33.05 -5.45
CA ASN A 105 -4.60 32.25 -4.70
C ASN A 105 -5.82 33.12 -4.41
N VAL A 106 -7.01 32.59 -4.71
CA VAL A 106 -8.28 33.22 -4.33
C VAL A 106 -8.94 32.31 -3.31
N VAL A 107 -9.22 32.86 -2.12
CA VAL A 107 -9.87 32.10 -1.06
C VAL A 107 -11.31 31.77 -1.47
N ASP A 108 -11.69 30.51 -1.25
CA ASP A 108 -13.00 29.94 -1.57
C ASP A 108 -13.39 29.98 -3.08
N ASP A 109 -12.45 30.32 -3.96
CA ASP A 109 -12.63 30.28 -5.42
C ASP A 109 -11.34 29.80 -6.11
N ALA A 110 -11.05 28.51 -5.98
CA ALA A 110 -9.90 27.89 -6.63
C ALA A 110 -9.93 28.03 -8.16
N ALA A 111 -11.11 28.18 -8.78
CA ALA A 111 -11.24 28.29 -10.22
C ALA A 111 -10.65 29.61 -10.76
N SER A 112 -10.76 30.69 -9.99
CA SER A 112 -10.21 32.01 -10.33
C SER A 112 -8.70 32.13 -10.05
N GLY A 113 -8.13 31.26 -9.21
CA GLY A 113 -6.69 31.22 -8.89
C GLY A 113 -5.81 30.54 -9.94
N SER A 114 -4.50 30.69 -9.80
CA SER A 114 -3.49 29.87 -10.50
C SER A 114 -2.90 28.76 -9.61
N PHE A 115 -3.07 28.86 -8.28
CA PHE A 115 -2.67 27.82 -7.34
C PHE A 115 -3.60 27.70 -6.13
N VAL A 116 -3.55 26.54 -5.49
CA VAL A 116 -4.24 26.25 -4.23
C VAL A 116 -3.22 26.05 -3.10
N THR A 117 -3.55 26.53 -1.91
CA THR A 117 -2.74 26.25 -0.72
C THR A 117 -3.23 24.95 -0.06
N PRO A 118 -2.37 23.94 0.14
CA PRO A 118 -2.75 22.71 0.83
C PRO A 118 -2.97 22.93 2.33
N ALA A 119 -3.60 21.95 2.99
CA ALA A 119 -3.50 21.83 4.44
C ALA A 119 -2.09 21.33 4.79
N VAL A 120 -1.43 21.98 5.75
CA VAL A 120 -0.01 21.70 6.05
C VAL A 120 0.15 21.24 7.49
N VAL A 121 0.97 20.21 7.69
CA VAL A 121 1.54 19.82 8.98
C VAL A 121 3.03 20.14 8.95
N ARG A 122 3.49 20.96 9.89
CA ARG A 122 4.90 21.32 10.04
C ARG A 122 5.48 20.76 11.34
N ARG A 123 6.70 20.23 11.26
CA ARG A 123 7.55 19.73 12.35
C ARG A 123 8.98 20.16 12.07
N GLY A 124 9.34 21.38 12.49
CA GLY A 124 10.54 22.08 12.03
C GLY A 124 10.66 22.05 10.50
N GLU A 125 11.72 21.41 10.01
CA GLU A 125 12.03 21.23 8.58
C GLU A 125 11.11 20.23 7.86
N LEU A 126 10.43 19.32 8.58
CA LEU A 126 9.49 18.39 7.97
C LEU A 126 8.15 19.10 7.68
N VAL A 127 7.79 19.14 6.40
CA VAL A 127 6.52 19.70 5.93
C VAL A 127 5.73 18.64 5.20
N ILE A 128 4.52 18.34 5.67
CA ILE A 128 3.57 17.44 5.02
C ILE A 128 2.41 18.28 4.47
N ALA A 129 2.22 18.25 3.16
CA ALA A 129 1.17 18.97 2.47
C ALA A 129 0.06 18.01 1.98
N VAL A 130 -1.20 18.33 2.31
CA VAL A 130 -2.38 17.57 1.90
C VAL A 130 -3.30 18.45 1.08
N SER A 131 -3.61 18.03 -0.14
CA SER A 131 -4.51 18.76 -1.04
C SER A 131 -5.57 17.86 -1.63
N ALA A 132 -6.83 18.28 -1.57
CA ALA A 132 -7.94 17.71 -2.34
C ALA A 132 -8.15 18.48 -3.65
N SER A 133 -7.13 19.17 -4.19
CA SER A 133 -7.23 20.01 -5.40
C SER A 133 -8.36 21.06 -5.33
N GLY A 134 -8.65 21.55 -4.12
CA GLY A 134 -9.75 22.49 -3.87
C GLY A 134 -11.14 21.86 -3.76
N ALA A 135 -11.32 20.56 -4.02
CA ALA A 135 -12.62 19.89 -3.99
C ALA A 135 -13.21 19.76 -2.57
N SER A 136 -12.35 19.56 -1.56
CA SER A 136 -12.80 19.49 -0.16
C SER A 136 -11.72 19.98 0.80
N PRO A 137 -11.69 21.29 1.11
CA PRO A 137 -10.79 21.84 2.13
C PRO A 137 -10.97 21.20 3.50
N ALA A 138 -12.21 20.84 3.86
CA ALA A 138 -12.54 20.18 5.13
C ALA A 138 -11.88 18.80 5.26
N LEU A 139 -11.87 18.00 4.17
CA LEU A 139 -11.18 16.71 4.14
C LEU A 139 -9.67 16.88 4.29
N SER A 140 -9.06 17.81 3.54
CA SER A 140 -7.63 18.10 3.66
C SER A 140 -7.26 18.53 5.08
N ALA A 141 -8.08 19.36 5.72
CA ALA A 141 -7.88 19.77 7.11
C ALA A 141 -8.03 18.61 8.11
N ARG A 142 -8.97 17.68 7.89
CA ARG A 142 -9.11 16.48 8.75
C ARG A 142 -7.88 15.59 8.64
N ILE A 143 -7.44 15.27 7.43
CA ILE A 143 -6.25 14.44 7.19
C ILE A 143 -5.00 15.12 7.78
N ALA A 144 -4.84 16.43 7.59
CA ALA A 144 -3.73 17.16 8.20
C ALA A 144 -3.76 17.07 9.74
N ARG A 145 -4.94 17.10 10.38
CA ARG A 145 -5.04 16.89 11.84
C ARG A 145 -4.63 15.48 12.25
N GLU A 146 -5.03 14.45 11.51
CA GLU A 146 -4.63 13.06 11.75
C GLU A 146 -3.11 12.88 11.60
N LEU A 147 -2.52 13.44 10.54
CA LEU A 147 -1.08 13.42 10.32
C LEU A 147 -0.32 14.21 11.40
N LYS A 148 -0.90 15.31 11.90
CA LYS A 148 -0.34 16.05 13.04
C LYS A 148 -0.29 15.17 14.30
N GLN A 149 -1.25 14.27 14.52
CA GLN A 149 -1.20 13.35 15.67
C GLN A 149 -0.19 12.21 15.46
N ARG A 150 -0.05 11.74 14.22
CA ARG A 150 0.82 10.61 13.87
C ARG A 150 2.30 10.97 13.77
N TYR A 151 2.61 12.16 13.28
CA TYR A 151 3.96 12.68 13.15
C TYR A 151 4.18 13.73 14.24
N GLY A 152 4.65 13.29 15.42
CA GLY A 152 4.87 14.12 16.59
C GLY A 152 6.13 14.99 16.48
N ALA A 153 6.54 15.58 17.61
CA ALA A 153 7.73 16.44 17.69
C ALA A 153 9.05 15.67 17.45
N GLU A 154 9.03 14.35 17.61
CA GLU A 154 10.17 13.47 17.33
C GLU A 154 10.68 13.55 15.89
N TYR A 155 9.81 13.86 14.94
CA TYR A 155 10.18 13.99 13.53
C TYR A 155 10.89 15.31 13.20
N GLU A 156 10.65 16.35 13.99
CA GLU A 156 11.41 17.61 13.90
C GLU A 156 12.87 17.39 14.29
N ARG A 157 13.09 16.64 15.39
CA ARG A 157 14.42 16.20 15.83
C ARG A 157 15.09 15.32 14.78
N SER A 158 14.36 14.36 14.24
CA SER A 158 14.85 13.42 13.22
C SER A 158 15.30 14.14 11.96
N ALA A 159 14.51 15.09 11.45
CA ALA A 159 14.86 15.84 10.25
C ALA A 159 16.14 16.67 10.43
N SER A 160 16.30 17.31 11.59
CA SER A 160 17.48 18.09 11.94
C SER A 160 18.73 17.21 12.06
N LEU A 161 18.62 16.07 12.73
CA LEU A 161 19.70 15.10 12.89
C LEU A 161 20.12 14.51 11.54
N LEU A 162 19.16 14.13 10.69
CA LEU A 162 19.43 13.60 9.35
C LEU A 162 20.09 14.62 8.42
N LYS A 163 19.76 15.91 8.56
CA LYS A 163 20.43 16.99 7.81
C LYS A 163 21.92 17.05 8.16
N ARG A 164 22.25 17.08 9.46
CA ARG A 164 23.64 17.09 9.94
C ARG A 164 24.40 15.82 9.54
N LEU A 165 23.76 14.65 9.70
CA LEU A 165 24.31 13.37 9.24
C LEU A 165 24.64 13.40 7.74
N ARG A 166 23.73 13.93 6.91
CA ARG A 166 23.96 14.05 5.46
C ARG A 166 25.16 14.92 5.12
N GLU A 167 25.33 16.03 5.81
CA GLU A 167 26.48 16.92 5.65
C GLU A 167 27.77 16.22 6.07
N ARG A 168 27.76 15.49 7.20
CA ARG A 168 28.91 14.72 7.68
C ARG A 168 29.28 13.58 6.74
N LEU A 169 28.30 12.78 6.30
CA LEU A 169 28.48 11.71 5.32
C LEU A 169 29.02 12.23 3.99
N ALA A 170 28.66 13.46 3.59
CA ALA A 170 29.20 14.06 2.36
C ALA A 170 30.71 14.28 2.43
N THR A 171 31.25 14.51 3.63
CA THR A 171 32.70 14.66 3.87
C THR A 171 33.40 13.33 4.19
N ALA A 172 32.76 12.45 4.95
CA ALA A 172 33.35 11.22 5.48
C ALA A 172 33.21 9.99 4.56
N VAL A 173 32.28 10.03 3.60
CA VAL A 173 32.01 8.95 2.64
C VAL A 173 32.11 9.49 1.22
N PRO A 174 33.26 9.34 0.55
CA PRO A 174 33.46 9.79 -0.82
C PRO A 174 32.52 9.09 -1.81
N ASP A 175 32.22 7.79 -1.59
CA ASP A 175 31.34 7.03 -2.46
C ASP A 175 29.87 7.46 -2.35
N ARG A 176 29.27 7.76 -3.50
CA ARG A 176 27.88 8.26 -3.56
C ARG A 176 26.86 7.15 -3.26
N GLY A 177 27.13 5.91 -3.66
CA GLY A 177 26.23 4.77 -3.45
C GLY A 177 26.14 4.39 -1.98
N GLU A 178 27.29 4.28 -1.32
CA GLU A 178 27.42 4.05 0.12
C GLU A 178 26.75 5.18 0.91
N ARG A 179 26.98 6.44 0.52
CA ARG A 179 26.31 7.60 1.15
C ARG A 179 24.78 7.50 1.06
N GLN A 180 24.24 7.17 -0.11
CA GLN A 180 22.79 7.02 -0.30
C GLN A 180 22.22 5.84 0.51
N ARG A 181 22.97 4.74 0.61
CA ARG A 181 22.62 3.58 1.43
C ARG A 181 22.59 3.93 2.92
N LEU A 182 23.65 4.56 3.44
CA LEU A 182 23.74 4.97 4.85
C LEU A 182 22.66 5.99 5.22
N LEU A 183 22.36 6.94 4.33
CA LEU A 183 21.25 7.89 4.52
C LEU A 183 19.89 7.22 4.62
N ARG A 184 19.66 6.15 3.83
CA ARG A 184 18.41 5.39 3.89
C ARG A 184 18.25 4.65 5.22
N LEU A 185 19.29 3.93 5.65
CA LEU A 185 19.30 3.24 6.95
C LEU A 185 19.09 4.22 8.10
N ALA A 186 19.78 5.36 8.05
CA ALA A 186 19.63 6.41 9.05
C ALA A 186 18.22 6.99 9.10
N ALA A 187 17.56 7.18 7.95
CA ALA A 187 16.19 7.70 7.89
C ALA A 187 15.15 6.74 8.53
N GLU A 188 15.43 5.44 8.51
CA GLU A 188 14.60 4.40 9.15
C GLU A 188 14.81 4.39 10.68
N GLU A 189 16.05 4.60 11.15
CA GLU A 189 16.37 4.64 12.58
C GLU A 189 16.05 5.98 13.27
N ALA A 190 16.12 7.10 12.55
CA ALA A 190 16.06 8.46 13.11
C ALA A 190 14.85 8.76 14.03
N PRO A 191 13.61 8.34 13.72
CA PRO A 191 12.44 8.61 14.57
C PRO A 191 12.53 8.04 15.99
N HIS A 192 13.41 7.05 16.20
CA HIS A 192 13.60 6.34 17.46
C HIS A 192 15.04 6.38 17.96
N HIS A 193 15.90 7.20 17.34
CA HIS A 193 17.31 7.25 17.71
C HIS A 193 17.49 7.97 19.06
N PRO A 194 18.20 7.37 20.05
CA PRO A 194 18.34 7.93 21.40
C PRO A 194 19.01 9.31 21.40
N ASP A 195 19.94 9.53 20.46
CA ASP A 195 20.65 10.82 20.34
C ASP A 195 19.83 11.91 19.61
N ALA A 196 18.60 11.64 19.19
CA ALA A 196 17.73 12.66 18.60
C ALA A 196 17.47 13.82 19.58
N GLU A 197 17.52 13.57 20.89
CA GLU A 197 17.35 14.59 21.93
C GLU A 197 18.57 15.50 22.12
N LEU A 198 19.78 15.03 21.80
CA LEU A 198 21.02 15.80 21.88
C LEU A 198 21.05 16.94 20.84
N SER A 199 20.34 16.80 19.72
CA SER A 199 20.39 17.77 18.61
C SER A 199 19.67 19.11 18.84
N MET A 200 18.92 19.27 19.95
CA MET A 200 18.04 20.43 20.18
C MET A 200 18.16 21.11 21.55
N GLN A 201 19.02 20.63 22.45
CA GLN A 201 19.21 21.30 23.73
C GLN A 201 20.03 22.60 23.53
N ALA A 202 19.58 23.72 24.12
CA ALA A 202 20.17 25.05 23.90
C ALA A 202 21.61 25.22 24.44
N ALA A 203 22.13 24.23 25.17
CA ALA A 203 23.44 24.23 25.82
C ALA A 203 24.26 22.97 25.47
N VAL A 204 24.12 22.47 24.24
CA VAL A 204 24.82 21.25 23.82
C VAL A 204 26.22 21.59 23.34
N ASP A 205 27.20 20.83 23.81
CA ASP A 205 28.52 20.79 23.19
C ASP A 205 28.36 20.28 21.75
N GLU A 206 28.45 21.17 20.77
CA GLU A 206 28.38 20.83 19.34
C GLU A 206 29.35 19.68 18.99
N ALA A 207 30.49 19.59 19.68
CA ALA A 207 31.43 18.50 19.49
C ALA A 207 30.89 17.15 20.00
N GLU A 208 29.98 17.13 20.98
CA GLU A 208 29.32 15.92 21.46
C GLU A 208 28.29 15.39 20.46
N VAL A 209 27.53 16.28 19.81
CA VAL A 209 26.60 15.92 18.72
C VAL A 209 27.36 15.34 17.54
N ASP A 210 28.46 15.98 17.15
CA ASP A 210 29.30 15.49 16.05
C ASP A 210 29.91 14.12 16.41
N ARG A 211 30.40 13.93 17.64
CA ARG A 211 30.85 12.61 18.11
C ARG A 211 29.74 11.56 18.09
N ALA A 212 28.50 11.93 18.42
CA ALA A 212 27.36 11.02 18.37
C ALA A 212 27.00 10.63 16.93
N ILE A 213 27.04 11.60 16.00
CA ILE A 213 26.85 11.35 14.57
C ILE A 213 27.96 10.46 14.02
N ASP A 214 29.23 10.70 14.38
CA ASP A 214 30.36 9.89 13.92
C ASP A 214 30.23 8.44 14.44
N ARG A 215 29.86 8.25 15.71
CA ARG A 215 29.54 6.91 16.26
C ARG A 215 28.37 6.25 15.54
N TRP A 216 27.36 7.03 15.13
CA TRP A 216 26.23 6.52 14.37
C TRP A 216 26.65 6.09 12.96
N ILE A 217 27.47 6.88 12.27
CA ILE A 217 28.04 6.52 10.97
C ILE A 217 28.86 5.23 11.09
N GLU A 218 29.73 5.13 12.09
CA GLU A 218 30.51 3.91 12.34
C GLU A 218 29.61 2.71 12.59
N ARG A 219 28.57 2.85 13.41
CA ARG A 219 27.60 1.77 13.65
C ARG A 219 26.86 1.37 12.37
N LEU A 220 26.41 2.33 11.57
CA LEU A 220 25.75 2.07 10.29
C LEU A 220 26.69 1.38 9.30
N ARG A 221 27.98 1.73 9.33
CA ARG A 221 29.05 1.04 8.58
C ARG A 221 29.32 -0.34 9.13
N MET A 222 29.33 -0.58 10.44
CA MET A 222 29.53 -1.91 11.04
C MET A 222 28.33 -2.84 10.82
N SER A 223 27.12 -2.31 10.81
CA SER A 223 25.92 -3.01 10.36
C SER A 223 25.95 -3.28 8.84
N ALA A 224 26.77 -2.53 8.08
CA ALA A 224 27.04 -2.77 6.66
C ALA A 224 28.22 -3.72 6.41
N ASP A 225 29.21 -3.74 7.32
CA ASP A 225 30.46 -4.50 7.27
C ASP A 225 30.36 -5.88 7.91
N LYS A 226 29.16 -6.38 8.26
CA LYS A 226 28.96 -7.83 8.37
C LYS A 226 28.96 -8.42 6.96
N PRO A 227 30.01 -9.13 6.53
CA PRO A 227 29.99 -9.81 5.25
C PRO A 227 29.13 -11.08 5.42
N SER A 228 28.27 -11.36 4.44
CA SER A 228 28.15 -12.74 3.98
C SER A 228 29.56 -13.24 3.67
N ALA A 229 30.03 -14.31 4.31
CA ALA A 229 31.41 -14.79 4.23
C ALA A 229 31.96 -14.80 2.79
N PRO A 230 33.11 -14.15 2.49
CA PRO A 230 33.64 -14.10 1.14
C PRO A 230 34.66 -15.21 0.85
N LYS A 231 34.49 -15.72 -0.38
CA LYS A 231 35.37 -16.53 -1.24
C LYS A 231 36.87 -16.32 -1.03
N ALA A 232 37.60 -17.41 -0.79
CA ALA A 232 39.03 -17.52 -1.08
C ALA A 232 39.23 -18.13 -2.47
N CYS A 233 39.76 -17.34 -3.41
CA CYS A 233 40.40 -17.84 -4.62
C CYS A 233 41.88 -18.11 -4.32
N THR A 234 42.33 -19.34 -4.53
CA THR A 234 43.72 -19.65 -4.85
C THR A 234 43.74 -20.33 -6.22
N ALA A 235 44.54 -19.79 -7.12
CA ALA A 235 44.62 -20.21 -8.52
C ALA A 235 45.44 -21.49 -8.68
N GLY A 236 44.87 -22.44 -9.43
CA GLY A 236 45.47 -23.26 -10.49
C GLY A 236 46.77 -24.03 -10.23
N LYS A 237 46.68 -25.36 -10.36
CA LYS A 237 47.49 -26.14 -11.32
C LYS A 237 46.93 -27.56 -11.47
N ASP A 238 46.79 -27.97 -12.73
CA ASP A 238 46.41 -29.31 -13.18
C ASP A 238 47.38 -30.40 -12.69
N LYS A 239 46.87 -31.62 -12.45
CA LYS A 239 47.41 -32.88 -12.97
C LYS A 239 46.55 -34.12 -12.61
N GLU A 240 46.28 -34.87 -13.68
CA GLU A 240 45.93 -36.29 -13.87
C GLU A 240 45.86 -37.32 -12.71
N ALA A 241 44.82 -38.16 -12.87
CA ALA A 241 44.79 -39.64 -12.88
C ALA A 241 44.62 -40.48 -11.59
N ASP A 242 43.57 -41.32 -11.71
CA ASP A 242 43.42 -42.73 -11.31
C ASP A 242 42.94 -43.11 -9.90
N GLY A 243 41.97 -44.04 -9.88
CA GLY A 243 41.91 -45.12 -8.91
C GLY A 243 41.04 -44.98 -7.65
N ARG A 244 39.88 -45.66 -7.70
CA ARG A 244 39.29 -46.49 -6.61
C ARG A 244 38.50 -45.83 -5.45
N THR A 245 37.18 -46.09 -5.52
CA THR A 245 36.27 -46.61 -4.47
C THR A 245 36.16 -45.96 -3.07
N THR A 246 34.87 -45.85 -2.67
CA THR A 246 34.26 -45.82 -1.32
C THR A 246 34.32 -44.53 -0.49
N LYS A 247 33.17 -43.85 -0.40
CA LYS A 247 32.28 -43.72 0.78
C LYS A 247 31.42 -42.46 0.63
N MET A 248 30.10 -42.64 0.73
CA MET A 248 29.18 -41.51 0.92
C MET A 248 29.53 -40.83 2.25
N ALA A 249 29.96 -39.58 2.16
CA ALA A 249 30.22 -38.73 3.32
C ALA A 249 29.01 -37.85 3.57
N ASP A 250 28.37 -38.16 4.69
CA ASP A 250 27.52 -37.32 5.54
C ASP A 250 27.93 -35.84 5.50
N SER A 251 27.12 -34.98 4.88
CA SER A 251 27.27 -33.53 4.92
C SER A 251 26.33 -32.97 5.98
N GLY A 252 26.90 -32.72 7.16
CA GLY A 252 26.20 -32.17 8.31
C GLY A 252 25.37 -30.93 8.00
N HIS A 253 24.05 -31.03 8.17
CA HIS A 253 23.20 -29.88 8.36
C HIS A 253 23.38 -29.38 9.78
N ASP A 254 24.28 -28.40 9.98
CA ASP A 254 24.20 -27.56 11.18
C ASP A 254 22.84 -26.84 11.13
N GLY A 255 22.03 -27.01 12.18
CA GLY A 255 20.58 -26.89 12.05
C GLY A 255 20.10 -25.46 11.77
N ARG A 256 19.82 -25.13 10.50
CA ARG A 256 19.30 -23.82 10.09
C ARG A 256 17.91 -23.59 10.69
N THR A 257 17.70 -22.39 11.22
CA THR A 257 16.37 -21.94 11.63
C THR A 257 15.73 -21.16 10.48
N ILE A 258 14.60 -21.64 9.96
CA ILE A 258 13.77 -21.01 8.95
C ILE A 258 12.77 -20.09 9.65
N VAL A 259 12.87 -18.79 9.40
CA VAL A 259 11.96 -17.79 9.96
C VAL A 259 10.79 -17.58 9.01
N VAL A 260 9.57 -17.90 9.45
CA VAL A 260 8.34 -17.85 8.66
C VAL A 260 7.53 -16.60 9.01
N GLY A 261 7.46 -15.66 8.07
CA GLY A 261 6.66 -14.45 8.18
C GLY A 261 5.16 -14.70 8.05
N THR A 262 4.37 -13.98 8.84
CA THR A 262 2.91 -14.03 8.74
C THR A 262 2.24 -12.78 9.29
N ARG A 263 1.00 -12.52 8.85
CA ARG A 263 0.15 -11.47 9.42
C ARG A 263 -0.33 -11.85 10.81
N GLN A 264 -0.74 -10.85 11.59
CA GLN A 264 -1.22 -11.06 12.96
C GLN A 264 -2.65 -11.59 13.08
N SER A 265 -3.43 -11.60 12.00
CA SER A 265 -4.80 -12.11 12.05
C SER A 265 -4.84 -13.59 12.44
N ALA A 266 -5.87 -14.00 13.20
CA ALA A 266 -6.02 -15.39 13.65
C ALA A 266 -5.94 -16.39 12.49
N LEU A 267 -6.62 -16.12 11.36
CA LEU A 267 -6.56 -16.98 10.18
C LEU A 267 -5.14 -17.09 9.59
N ALA A 268 -4.39 -15.99 9.52
CA ALA A 268 -3.03 -16.01 8.99
C ALA A 268 -2.09 -16.81 9.90
N LEU A 269 -2.19 -16.65 11.22
CA LEU A 269 -1.44 -17.45 12.19
C LEU A 269 -1.79 -18.93 12.09
N THR A 270 -3.07 -19.27 11.95
CA THR A 270 -3.52 -20.65 11.77
C THR A 270 -2.96 -21.26 10.48
N GLN A 271 -3.04 -20.52 9.36
CA GLN A 271 -2.46 -20.94 8.07
C GLN A 271 -0.96 -21.20 8.18
N THR A 272 -0.23 -20.27 8.79
CA THR A 272 1.22 -20.41 8.99
C THR A 272 1.55 -21.58 9.90
N GLY A 273 0.81 -21.78 10.99
CA GLY A 273 0.99 -22.92 11.88
C GLY A 273 0.78 -24.26 11.18
N GLN A 274 -0.27 -24.38 10.36
CA GLN A 274 -0.54 -25.58 9.54
C GLN A 274 0.60 -25.87 8.56
N VAL A 275 1.11 -24.85 7.87
CA VAL A 275 2.24 -24.99 6.94
C VAL A 275 3.52 -25.37 7.68
N VAL A 276 3.83 -24.71 8.80
CA VAL A 276 5.03 -25.01 9.60
C VAL A 276 4.99 -26.44 10.13
N GLU A 277 3.84 -26.92 10.59
CA GLU A 277 3.69 -28.30 11.07
C GLU A 277 3.94 -29.32 9.95
N GLU A 278 3.43 -29.05 8.74
CA GLU A 278 3.69 -29.93 7.59
C GLU A 278 5.16 -29.89 7.16
N LEU A 279 5.78 -28.70 7.14
CA LEU A 279 7.20 -28.55 6.83
C LEU A 279 8.11 -29.24 7.85
N ARG A 280 7.73 -29.28 9.14
CA ARG A 280 8.44 -30.07 10.16
C ARG A 280 8.40 -31.55 9.83
N ARG A 281 7.22 -32.09 9.53
CA ARG A 281 7.06 -33.50 9.14
C ARG A 281 7.85 -33.86 7.89
N LEU A 282 7.82 -33.00 6.88
CA LEU A 282 8.61 -33.17 5.66
C LEU A 282 10.11 -33.08 5.96
N SER A 283 10.53 -32.17 6.83
CA SER A 283 11.94 -32.04 7.26
C SER A 283 12.43 -33.32 7.93
N GLU A 284 11.68 -33.84 8.92
CA GLU A 284 11.99 -35.08 9.62
C GLU A 284 12.03 -36.28 8.65
N LYS A 285 11.01 -36.41 7.79
CA LYS A 285 10.89 -37.52 6.83
C LYS A 285 12.04 -37.57 5.83
N HIS A 286 12.55 -36.41 5.40
CA HIS A 286 13.60 -36.31 4.38
C HIS A 286 14.99 -36.04 4.96
N GLY A 287 15.14 -36.07 6.29
CA GLY A 287 16.43 -35.91 6.97
C GLY A 287 16.98 -34.48 6.99
N PHE A 288 16.13 -33.47 6.78
CA PHE A 288 16.53 -32.08 6.94
C PHE A 288 16.54 -31.69 8.42
N ASN A 289 17.63 -31.09 8.88
CA ASN A 289 17.76 -30.56 10.24
C ASN A 289 17.33 -29.09 10.31
N TYR A 290 16.06 -28.79 9.97
CA TYR A 290 15.53 -27.42 10.03
C TYR A 290 14.71 -27.17 11.30
N LYS A 291 14.89 -25.99 11.89
CA LYS A 291 13.99 -25.43 12.90
C LYS A 291 13.09 -24.39 12.26
N PHE A 292 11.91 -24.15 12.85
CA PHE A 292 10.96 -23.16 12.32
C PHE A 292 10.53 -22.19 13.40
N GLU A 293 10.68 -20.89 13.12
CA GLU A 293 10.24 -19.79 13.97
C GLU A 293 9.19 -18.94 13.25
N ILE A 294 8.09 -18.59 13.91
CA ILE A 294 7.05 -17.75 13.31
C ILE A 294 7.28 -16.29 13.71
N LYS A 295 7.52 -15.42 12.72
CA LYS A 295 7.64 -13.98 12.91
C LYS A 295 6.38 -13.25 12.47
N LYS A 296 5.74 -12.57 13.42
CA LYS A 296 4.51 -11.79 13.17
C LYS A 296 4.86 -10.42 12.59
N ILE A 297 4.25 -10.06 11.47
CA ILE A 297 4.47 -8.78 10.78
C ILE A 297 3.15 -8.01 10.72
N VAL A 298 3.19 -6.73 11.09
CA VAL A 298 2.03 -5.83 11.05
C VAL A 298 1.98 -5.14 9.69
N THR A 299 0.95 -5.43 8.91
CA THR A 299 0.80 -4.84 7.57
C THR A 299 -0.03 -3.56 7.62
N LYS A 300 0.08 -2.70 6.59
CA LYS A 300 -0.78 -1.51 6.47
C LYS A 300 -2.27 -1.85 6.48
N GLY A 301 -2.65 -2.95 5.86
CA GLY A 301 -4.03 -3.42 5.85
C GLY A 301 -4.57 -3.84 7.22
N ASP A 302 -3.69 -4.21 8.17
CA ASP A 302 -4.09 -4.48 9.55
C ASP A 302 -4.33 -3.18 10.35
N ARG A 303 -3.72 -2.06 9.94
CA ARG A 303 -3.85 -0.75 10.60
C ARG A 303 -5.00 0.11 10.05
N ILE A 304 -5.48 -0.16 8.84
CA ILE A 304 -6.50 0.64 8.14
C ILE A 304 -7.82 -0.15 8.07
N LEU A 305 -8.66 -0.03 9.10
CA LEU A 305 -9.96 -0.71 9.17
C LEU A 305 -11.13 0.15 8.66
N ASP A 306 -11.00 1.48 8.66
CA ASP A 306 -12.12 2.43 8.54
C ASP A 306 -12.35 3.04 7.15
N VAL A 307 -11.71 2.53 6.09
CA VAL A 307 -11.82 3.09 4.73
C VAL A 307 -12.09 1.99 3.71
N THR A 308 -12.94 2.23 2.71
CA THR A 308 -13.30 1.20 1.71
C THR A 308 -12.09 0.76 0.87
N LEU A 309 -11.93 -0.54 0.63
CA LEU A 309 -10.81 -1.19 -0.09
C LEU A 309 -10.73 -0.67 -1.52
N SER A 310 -11.90 -0.37 -2.11
CA SER A 310 -11.99 0.29 -3.41
C SER A 310 -11.40 1.71 -3.41
N LYS A 311 -11.41 2.41 -2.27
CA LYS A 311 -10.86 3.79 -2.11
C LYS A 311 -9.42 3.82 -1.58
N VAL A 312 -8.95 2.74 -0.92
CA VAL A 312 -7.55 2.58 -0.44
C VAL A 312 -6.65 1.93 -1.48
N GLY A 313 -7.16 1.74 -2.72
CA GLY A 313 -6.49 1.10 -3.86
C GLY A 313 -4.96 1.10 -3.79
N GLY A 314 -4.40 -0.09 -3.62
CA GLY A 314 -2.96 -0.31 -3.63
C GLY A 314 -2.70 -1.80 -3.82
N LYS A 315 -1.99 -2.14 -4.90
CA LYS A 315 -1.47 -3.50 -5.11
C LYS A 315 -0.64 -3.86 -3.87
N GLY A 316 -1.04 -4.93 -3.17
CA GLY A 316 -0.27 -5.49 -2.06
C GLY A 316 -0.44 -4.86 -0.66
N LEU A 317 -1.61 -4.28 -0.35
CA LEU A 317 -1.92 -3.69 0.99
C LEU A 317 -1.63 -4.62 2.19
N PHE A 318 -1.64 -5.94 1.97
CA PHE A 318 -1.43 -6.97 2.99
C PHE A 318 -0.13 -7.77 2.81
N VAL A 319 0.70 -7.46 1.82
CA VAL A 319 1.92 -8.25 1.53
C VAL A 319 3.19 -7.40 1.52
N LYS A 320 3.11 -6.10 1.25
CA LYS A 320 4.30 -5.25 1.07
C LYS A 320 5.29 -5.28 2.23
N GLU A 321 4.80 -5.22 3.47
CA GLU A 321 5.68 -5.28 4.64
C GLU A 321 6.33 -6.66 4.84
N ILE A 322 5.68 -7.73 4.34
CA ILE A 322 6.20 -9.09 4.40
C ILE A 322 7.23 -9.31 3.28
N GLU A 323 6.93 -8.86 2.05
CA GLU A 323 7.86 -8.89 0.91
C GLU A 323 9.16 -8.15 1.24
N GLN A 324 9.07 -7.00 1.91
CA GLN A 324 10.26 -6.25 2.35
C GLN A 324 11.09 -7.05 3.37
N ALA A 325 10.44 -7.69 4.34
CA ALA A 325 11.14 -8.55 5.31
C ALA A 325 11.80 -9.78 4.65
N LEU A 326 11.22 -10.34 3.57
CA LEU A 326 11.86 -11.40 2.78
C LEU A 326 13.12 -10.90 2.09
N LEU A 327 13.05 -9.72 1.46
CA LEU A 327 14.16 -9.10 0.75
C LEU A 327 15.30 -8.70 1.70
N ASP A 328 14.96 -8.21 2.89
CA ASP A 328 15.93 -7.80 3.91
C ASP A 328 16.55 -8.99 4.67
N GLY A 329 16.11 -10.22 4.38
CA GLY A 329 16.59 -11.43 5.06
C GLY A 329 16.08 -11.57 6.51
N GLU A 330 15.09 -10.76 6.90
CA GLU A 330 14.46 -10.81 8.22
C GLU A 330 13.57 -12.03 8.43
N ILE A 331 13.03 -12.58 7.33
CA ILE A 331 12.29 -13.82 7.25
C ILE A 331 12.76 -14.60 6.02
N ASP A 332 12.65 -15.92 6.04
CA ASP A 332 13.08 -16.81 4.95
C ASP A 332 11.95 -17.14 3.97
N MET A 333 10.73 -17.23 4.51
CA MET A 333 9.53 -17.51 3.73
C MET A 333 8.31 -16.87 4.40
N ALA A 334 7.22 -16.73 3.65
CA ALA A 334 5.97 -16.22 4.15
C ALA A 334 4.77 -17.01 3.62
N VAL A 335 3.71 -17.08 4.42
CA VAL A 335 2.49 -17.83 4.10
C VAL A 335 1.34 -16.87 3.83
N HIS A 336 0.75 -16.98 2.65
CA HIS A 336 -0.31 -16.10 2.20
C HIS A 336 -1.53 -16.88 1.75
N SER A 337 -2.72 -16.31 1.95
CA SER A 337 -3.89 -16.72 1.17
C SER A 337 -3.68 -16.26 -0.27
N MET A 338 -3.70 -17.17 -1.24
CA MET A 338 -3.29 -16.88 -2.63
C MET A 338 -4.13 -15.76 -3.28
N LYS A 339 -5.41 -15.66 -2.92
CA LYS A 339 -6.30 -14.60 -3.40
C LYS A 339 -5.90 -13.17 -2.98
N ASP A 340 -5.03 -13.05 -1.98
CA ASP A 340 -4.53 -11.76 -1.48
C ASP A 340 -3.16 -11.41 -2.08
N MET A 341 -2.55 -12.32 -2.84
CA MET A 341 -1.25 -12.12 -3.48
C MET A 341 -1.38 -11.30 -4.77
N PRO A 342 -0.52 -10.28 -4.98
CA PRO A 342 -0.44 -9.59 -6.27
C PRO A 342 -0.05 -10.57 -7.38
N TYR A 343 -0.45 -10.28 -8.63
CA TYR A 343 -0.05 -11.11 -9.78
C TYR A 343 1.47 -11.08 -10.01
N GLN A 344 2.06 -9.88 -10.04
CA GLN A 344 3.50 -9.67 -10.14
C GLN A 344 4.10 -9.61 -8.74
N LEU A 345 5.14 -10.43 -8.52
CA LEU A 345 5.96 -10.37 -7.31
C LEU A 345 7.15 -9.42 -7.54
N PRO A 346 7.70 -8.80 -6.48
CA PRO A 346 8.95 -8.05 -6.57
C PRO A 346 10.12 -8.91 -7.09
N ALA A 347 11.07 -8.27 -7.76
CA ALA A 347 12.31 -8.94 -8.18
C ALA A 347 13.06 -9.51 -6.95
N GLY A 348 13.59 -10.73 -7.08
CA GLY A 348 14.23 -11.45 -5.99
C GLY A 348 13.30 -12.34 -5.16
N LEU A 349 11.98 -12.26 -5.38
CA LEU A 349 10.98 -13.10 -4.71
C LEU A 349 10.27 -14.03 -5.69
N THR A 350 9.84 -15.19 -5.18
CA THR A 350 9.09 -16.19 -5.94
C THR A 350 8.07 -16.92 -5.07
N THR A 351 7.04 -17.47 -5.69
CA THR A 351 6.15 -18.45 -5.03
C THR A 351 6.86 -19.81 -5.05
N GLY A 352 7.46 -20.19 -3.92
CA GLY A 352 8.21 -21.43 -3.79
C GLY A 352 7.31 -22.68 -3.67
N ALA A 353 6.08 -22.54 -3.18
CA ALA A 353 5.09 -23.62 -3.18
C ALA A 353 3.65 -23.12 -3.21
N VAL A 354 2.79 -23.94 -3.80
CA VAL A 354 1.33 -23.85 -3.71
C VAL A 354 0.83 -25.19 -3.14
N PRO A 355 0.57 -25.28 -1.82
CA PRO A 355 0.08 -26.51 -1.19
C PRO A 355 -1.32 -26.89 -1.69
N LYS A 356 -1.78 -28.11 -1.36
CA LYS A 356 -3.09 -28.62 -1.78
C LYS A 356 -4.22 -27.62 -1.49
N ARG A 357 -5.01 -27.30 -2.52
CA ARG A 357 -6.19 -26.45 -2.40
C ARG A 357 -7.24 -27.12 -1.52
N ILE A 358 -7.84 -26.33 -0.62
CA ILE A 358 -9.08 -26.71 0.05
C ILE A 358 -10.28 -26.03 -0.63
N ASP A 359 -11.50 -26.33 -0.17
CA ASP A 359 -12.75 -25.88 -0.80
C ASP A 359 -12.70 -24.41 -1.27
N PRO A 360 -12.71 -24.16 -2.59
CA PRO A 360 -12.56 -22.82 -3.15
C PRO A 360 -13.87 -22.03 -3.12
N ARG A 361 -14.99 -22.65 -2.77
CA ARG A 361 -16.31 -22.03 -2.86
C ARG A 361 -16.50 -20.91 -1.84
N ASP A 362 -17.38 -19.99 -2.20
CA ASP A 362 -17.95 -19.10 -1.22
C ASP A 362 -19.01 -19.84 -0.40
N CYS A 363 -19.27 -19.37 0.82
CA CYS A 363 -20.27 -19.94 1.70
C CYS A 363 -21.12 -18.85 2.35
N LEU A 364 -22.34 -19.21 2.69
CA LEU A 364 -23.30 -18.39 3.39
C LEU A 364 -23.30 -18.75 4.87
N ILE A 365 -23.28 -17.73 5.72
CA ILE A 365 -23.63 -17.85 7.15
C ILE A 365 -24.92 -17.03 7.32
N SER A 366 -26.02 -17.70 7.68
CA SER A 366 -27.37 -17.17 7.66
C SER A 366 -28.04 -17.32 9.04
N ASN A 367 -28.74 -16.29 9.48
CA ASN A 367 -29.59 -16.35 10.68
C ASN A 367 -30.86 -17.19 10.46
N HIS A 368 -31.23 -17.42 9.19
CA HIS A 368 -32.43 -18.17 8.80
C HIS A 368 -32.14 -19.65 8.49
N GLY A 369 -30.86 -20.06 8.55
CA GLY A 369 -30.40 -21.35 8.02
C GLY A 369 -30.50 -21.45 6.49
N GLY A 370 -30.20 -22.63 5.95
CA GLY A 370 -30.31 -22.92 4.52
C GLY A 370 -29.33 -22.18 3.60
N GLY A 371 -29.55 -22.31 2.30
CA GLY A 371 -28.74 -21.69 1.25
C GLY A 371 -29.32 -20.40 0.68
N LEU A 372 -28.69 -19.88 -0.38
CA LEU A 372 -29.06 -18.61 -1.01
C LEU A 372 -30.55 -18.53 -1.42
N ALA A 373 -31.12 -19.65 -1.88
CA ALA A 373 -32.54 -19.74 -2.24
C ALA A 373 -33.49 -19.60 -1.04
N GLY A 374 -33.04 -19.95 0.17
CA GLY A 374 -33.83 -19.88 1.41
C GLY A 374 -33.89 -18.49 2.03
N LEU A 375 -33.12 -17.52 1.53
CA LEU A 375 -33.15 -16.15 2.07
C LEU A 375 -34.46 -15.43 1.71
N PRO A 376 -35.05 -14.67 2.66
CA PRO A 376 -36.27 -13.91 2.42
C PRO A 376 -36.09 -12.88 1.31
N ARG A 377 -37.19 -12.48 0.68
CA ARG A 377 -37.16 -11.43 -0.35
C ARG A 377 -36.64 -10.13 0.26
N GLY A 378 -35.63 -9.52 -0.37
CA GLY A 378 -35.05 -8.28 0.15
C GLY A 378 -34.02 -8.47 1.27
N ALA A 379 -33.56 -9.70 1.53
CA ALA A 379 -32.62 -10.00 2.59
C ALA A 379 -31.35 -9.14 2.53
N LYS A 380 -30.90 -8.67 3.69
CA LYS A 380 -29.68 -7.89 3.89
C LYS A 380 -28.48 -8.83 3.97
N VAL A 381 -27.66 -8.86 2.92
CA VAL A 381 -26.50 -9.77 2.81
C VAL A 381 -25.19 -9.01 2.88
N GLY A 382 -24.33 -9.38 3.83
CA GLY A 382 -23.06 -8.72 4.08
C GLY A 382 -21.91 -9.24 3.21
N THR A 383 -21.36 -8.39 2.35
CA THR A 383 -20.07 -8.61 1.66
C THR A 383 -19.47 -7.29 1.17
N SER A 384 -18.16 -7.10 1.33
CA SER A 384 -17.42 -6.00 0.69
C SER A 384 -16.74 -6.40 -0.63
N SER A 385 -16.91 -7.64 -1.10
CA SER A 385 -16.30 -8.13 -2.33
C SER A 385 -17.22 -7.82 -3.51
N LEU A 386 -16.76 -6.97 -4.44
CA LEU A 386 -17.51 -6.62 -5.65
C LEU A 386 -17.79 -7.85 -6.53
N ARG A 387 -16.86 -8.81 -6.59
CA ARG A 387 -17.06 -10.14 -7.24
C ARG A 387 -18.29 -10.85 -6.68
N ARG A 388 -18.40 -10.96 -5.36
CA ARG A 388 -19.54 -11.61 -4.70
C ARG A 388 -20.81 -10.79 -4.90
N SER A 389 -20.76 -9.47 -4.67
CA SER A 389 -21.91 -8.58 -4.81
C SER A 389 -22.54 -8.66 -6.20
N SER A 390 -21.71 -8.63 -7.25
CA SER A 390 -22.14 -8.73 -8.65
C SER A 390 -22.87 -10.05 -8.92
N GLN A 391 -22.24 -11.18 -8.60
CA GLN A 391 -22.79 -12.52 -8.86
C GLN A 391 -24.06 -12.81 -8.04
N LEU A 392 -24.09 -12.38 -6.79
CA LEU A 392 -25.27 -12.56 -5.94
C LEU A 392 -26.45 -11.71 -6.41
N LYS A 393 -26.22 -10.47 -6.83
CA LYS A 393 -27.27 -9.62 -7.40
C LYS A 393 -27.75 -10.13 -8.76
N HIS A 394 -26.86 -10.73 -9.55
CA HIS A 394 -27.25 -11.36 -10.79
C HIS A 394 -28.19 -12.56 -10.55
N ALA A 395 -27.85 -13.42 -9.58
CA ALA A 395 -28.67 -14.59 -9.24
C ALA A 395 -29.95 -14.23 -8.47
N ARG A 396 -29.91 -13.20 -7.61
CA ARG A 396 -31.02 -12.73 -6.77
C ARG A 396 -31.02 -11.19 -6.72
N PRO A 397 -31.61 -10.52 -7.74
CA PRO A 397 -31.63 -9.06 -7.84
C PRO A 397 -32.34 -8.34 -6.68
N ASP A 398 -33.17 -9.05 -5.92
CA ASP A 398 -33.87 -8.52 -4.76
C ASP A 398 -32.98 -8.34 -3.52
N LEU A 399 -31.80 -8.98 -3.45
CA LEU A 399 -30.94 -8.92 -2.27
C LEU A 399 -30.37 -7.53 -2.03
N ARG A 400 -30.42 -7.10 -0.76
CA ARG A 400 -29.79 -5.87 -0.29
C ARG A 400 -28.36 -6.17 0.13
N ILE A 401 -27.43 -6.04 -0.81
CA ILE A 401 -26.01 -6.24 -0.53
C ILE A 401 -25.45 -5.03 0.22
N GLU A 402 -24.99 -5.28 1.45
CA GLU A 402 -24.45 -4.27 2.36
C GLU A 402 -22.98 -4.54 2.66
N TRP A 403 -22.21 -3.48 2.85
CA TRP A 403 -20.77 -3.60 3.07
C TRP A 403 -20.47 -4.11 4.48
N ILE A 404 -19.56 -5.10 4.57
CA ILE A 404 -19.10 -5.63 5.85
C ILE A 404 -17.58 -5.84 5.85
N ARG A 405 -16.92 -5.44 6.93
CA ARG A 405 -15.47 -5.52 7.15
C ARG A 405 -15.12 -6.10 8.50
N GLY A 406 -13.87 -6.54 8.61
CA GLY A 406 -13.30 -7.20 9.76
C GLY A 406 -12.75 -8.58 9.40
N ASN A 407 -12.09 -9.20 10.36
CA ASN A 407 -11.74 -10.62 10.32
C ASN A 407 -13.00 -11.50 10.37
N ILE A 408 -12.84 -12.81 10.17
CA ILE A 408 -13.96 -13.76 10.13
C ILE A 408 -14.83 -13.65 11.39
N ASP A 409 -14.20 -13.70 12.57
CA ASP A 409 -14.87 -13.59 13.87
C ASP A 409 -15.69 -12.30 14.00
N SER A 410 -15.12 -11.18 13.54
CA SER A 410 -15.76 -9.88 13.63
C SER A 410 -16.94 -9.78 12.69
N ARG A 411 -16.87 -10.39 11.51
CA ARG A 411 -17.99 -10.43 10.57
C ARG A 411 -19.13 -11.32 11.06
N ILE A 412 -18.82 -12.46 11.68
CA ILE A 412 -19.82 -13.32 12.31
C ILE A 412 -20.51 -12.58 13.45
N ARG A 413 -19.79 -11.86 14.32
CA ARG A 413 -20.43 -11.01 15.34
C ARG A 413 -21.34 -9.95 14.72
N LYS A 414 -20.90 -9.30 13.65
CA LYS A 414 -21.71 -8.29 12.94
C LYS A 414 -22.96 -8.85 12.28
N LEU A 415 -22.94 -10.12 11.86
CA LEU A 415 -24.16 -10.79 11.39
C LEU A 415 -25.26 -10.72 12.46
N GLU A 416 -24.90 -10.94 13.72
CA GLU A 416 -25.81 -10.90 14.86
C GLU A 416 -26.13 -9.47 15.32
N THR A 417 -25.13 -8.57 15.35
CA THR A 417 -25.27 -7.25 15.99
C THR A 417 -25.68 -6.11 15.05
N GLU A 418 -25.41 -6.21 13.75
CA GLU A 418 -25.70 -5.13 12.77
C GLU A 418 -26.92 -5.46 11.90
N GLY A 419 -27.70 -6.49 12.28
CA GLY A 419 -28.96 -6.87 11.65
C GLY A 419 -28.81 -7.32 10.20
N PHE A 420 -27.76 -8.09 9.88
CA PHE A 420 -27.68 -8.78 8.59
C PHE A 420 -28.54 -10.05 8.64
N ASP A 421 -29.14 -10.44 7.52
CA ASP A 421 -29.82 -11.73 7.39
C ASP A 421 -28.80 -12.85 7.11
N ALA A 422 -27.76 -12.52 6.35
CA ALA A 422 -26.65 -13.40 6.07
C ALA A 422 -25.35 -12.65 5.75
N ILE A 423 -24.21 -13.33 5.84
CA ILE A 423 -22.92 -12.86 5.35
C ILE A 423 -22.28 -13.90 4.44
N VAL A 424 -21.41 -13.45 3.53
CA VAL A 424 -20.73 -14.33 2.58
C VAL A 424 -19.24 -14.35 2.86
N LEU A 425 -18.71 -15.55 3.14
CA LEU A 425 -17.30 -15.80 3.42
C LEU A 425 -16.73 -16.84 2.44
N ALA A 426 -15.43 -17.09 2.51
CA ALA A 426 -14.82 -18.20 1.77
C ALA A 426 -14.88 -19.45 2.66
N ALA A 427 -15.36 -20.58 2.12
CA ALA A 427 -15.44 -21.83 2.89
C ALA A 427 -14.08 -22.22 3.48
N ALA A 428 -13.02 -22.11 2.67
CA ALA A 428 -11.64 -22.30 3.08
C ALA A 428 -11.22 -21.57 4.37
N GLY A 429 -11.72 -20.36 4.60
CA GLY A 429 -11.39 -19.59 5.79
C GLY A 429 -11.98 -20.20 7.07
N LEU A 430 -13.19 -20.77 6.98
CA LEU A 430 -13.86 -21.42 8.11
C LEU A 430 -13.27 -22.81 8.33
N THR A 431 -13.04 -23.58 7.27
CA THR A 431 -12.39 -24.89 7.33
C THR A 431 -11.05 -24.84 8.05
N ARG A 432 -10.20 -23.85 7.71
CA ARG A 432 -8.91 -23.70 8.40
C ARG A 432 -9.03 -23.38 9.88
N MET A 433 -10.09 -22.69 10.27
CA MET A 433 -10.36 -22.32 11.66
C MET A 433 -11.08 -23.43 12.44
N GLY A 434 -11.47 -24.53 11.78
CA GLY A 434 -12.31 -25.58 12.38
C GLY A 434 -13.75 -25.13 12.65
N TRP A 435 -14.27 -24.20 11.84
CA TRP A 435 -15.58 -23.55 11.99
C TRP A 435 -16.56 -23.93 10.87
N GLU A 436 -16.44 -25.13 10.32
CA GLU A 436 -17.31 -25.65 9.27
C GLU A 436 -18.77 -25.76 9.73
N ASP A 437 -18.99 -25.99 11.02
CA ASP A 437 -20.30 -26.01 11.69
C ASP A 437 -21.05 -24.67 11.57
N ARG A 438 -20.34 -23.56 11.34
CA ARG A 438 -20.92 -22.23 11.11
C ARG A 438 -21.44 -22.04 9.69
N ILE A 439 -21.11 -22.92 8.75
CA ILE A 439 -21.53 -22.79 7.35
C ILE A 439 -22.99 -23.23 7.22
N SER A 440 -23.88 -22.31 6.87
CA SER A 440 -25.28 -22.64 6.59
C SER A 440 -25.43 -23.37 5.26
N ALA A 441 -24.68 -22.92 4.23
CA ALA A 441 -24.57 -23.60 2.94
C ALA A 441 -23.35 -23.11 2.17
N THR A 442 -22.76 -23.98 1.34
CA THR A 442 -21.83 -23.55 0.30
C THR A 442 -22.60 -23.00 -0.91
N ILE A 443 -22.02 -22.01 -1.57
CA ILE A 443 -22.58 -21.40 -2.78
C ILE A 443 -21.92 -22.09 -3.98
N PRO A 444 -22.71 -22.73 -4.86
CA PRO A 444 -22.21 -23.34 -6.09
C PRO A 444 -21.39 -22.38 -6.97
N GLU A 445 -20.38 -22.90 -7.67
CA GLU A 445 -19.42 -22.13 -8.48
C GLU A 445 -20.05 -21.57 -9.76
N ASP A 446 -21.12 -22.19 -10.25
CA ASP A 446 -21.94 -21.69 -11.34
C ASP A 446 -22.70 -20.42 -10.94
N ILE A 447 -23.16 -20.34 -9.67
CA ILE A 447 -23.81 -19.16 -9.08
C ILE A 447 -22.79 -18.08 -8.69
N CYS A 448 -21.72 -18.45 -7.99
CA CYS A 448 -20.71 -17.51 -7.49
C CYS A 448 -19.31 -18.05 -7.71
N LEU A 449 -18.76 -17.78 -8.91
CA LEU A 449 -17.43 -18.18 -9.31
C LEU A 449 -16.39 -17.62 -8.31
N PRO A 450 -15.48 -18.46 -7.78
CA PRO A 450 -14.49 -18.07 -6.78
C PRO A 450 -13.58 -16.90 -7.19
N ALA A 451 -12.94 -16.30 -6.19
CA ALA A 451 -11.81 -15.41 -6.46
C ALA A 451 -10.60 -16.24 -6.92
N VAL A 452 -9.76 -15.66 -7.77
CA VAL A 452 -8.47 -16.23 -8.20
C VAL A 452 -7.69 -16.70 -6.98
N GLY A 453 -7.27 -17.97 -6.97
CA GLY A 453 -6.52 -18.60 -5.89
C GLY A 453 -7.32 -18.83 -4.59
N GLN A 454 -8.63 -18.60 -4.54
CA GLN A 454 -9.41 -18.85 -3.32
C GLN A 454 -9.31 -20.33 -2.92
N GLY A 455 -9.01 -20.59 -1.64
CA GLY A 455 -8.76 -21.95 -1.14
C GLY A 455 -7.29 -22.38 -1.20
N ALA A 456 -6.47 -21.80 -2.08
CA ALA A 456 -5.04 -22.06 -2.12
C ALA A 456 -4.26 -21.18 -1.13
N LEU A 457 -3.10 -21.68 -0.68
CA LEU A 457 -2.06 -20.88 -0.04
C LEU A 457 -0.94 -20.63 -1.06
N GLY A 458 -0.29 -19.47 -0.96
CA GLY A 458 0.98 -19.19 -1.64
C GLY A 458 2.08 -19.08 -0.60
N ILE A 459 3.16 -19.83 -0.80
CA ILE A 459 4.35 -19.76 0.04
C ILE A 459 5.41 -18.96 -0.72
N GLU A 460 5.65 -17.73 -0.26
CA GLU A 460 6.59 -16.81 -0.89
C GLU A 460 7.97 -16.94 -0.23
N CYS A 461 9.03 -16.89 -1.01
CA CYS A 461 10.42 -16.94 -0.55
C CYS A 461 11.34 -16.19 -1.53
N ARG A 462 12.63 -16.07 -1.20
CA ARG A 462 13.62 -15.53 -2.12
C ARG A 462 13.94 -16.52 -3.24
N ASP A 463 14.06 -16.04 -4.47
CA ASP A 463 14.34 -16.87 -5.65
C ASP A 463 15.73 -17.54 -5.65
N ASN A 464 16.65 -17.03 -4.83
CA ASN A 464 18.01 -17.51 -4.68
C ASN A 464 18.22 -18.43 -3.46
N ASP A 465 17.21 -18.65 -2.63
CA ASP A 465 17.30 -19.50 -1.42
C ASP A 465 17.05 -20.97 -1.74
N ARG A 466 18.11 -21.65 -2.22
CA ARG A 466 18.01 -23.03 -2.73
C ARG A 466 17.57 -24.05 -1.69
N GLU A 467 17.96 -23.88 -0.44
CA GLU A 467 17.57 -24.77 0.66
C GLU A 467 16.07 -24.66 0.96
N VAL A 468 15.55 -23.43 1.08
CA VAL A 468 14.11 -23.20 1.29
C VAL A 468 13.31 -23.70 0.09
N LEU A 469 13.76 -23.42 -1.14
CA LEU A 469 13.10 -23.91 -2.35
C LEU A 469 13.06 -25.44 -2.45
N GLN A 470 14.13 -26.13 -2.03
CA GLN A 470 14.17 -27.59 -2.01
C GLN A 470 13.14 -28.17 -1.05
N LEU A 471 13.00 -27.58 0.14
CA LEU A 471 11.99 -28.00 1.11
C LEU A 471 10.56 -27.69 0.59
N LEU A 472 10.34 -26.49 0.05
CA LEU A 472 9.05 -26.07 -0.48
C LEU A 472 8.58 -26.92 -1.66
N ALA A 473 9.50 -27.42 -2.48
CA ALA A 473 9.17 -28.35 -3.56
C ALA A 473 8.48 -29.63 -3.06
N LEU A 474 8.74 -30.07 -1.82
CA LEU A 474 8.08 -31.23 -1.21
C LEU A 474 6.64 -30.93 -0.74
N LEU A 475 6.34 -29.66 -0.45
CA LEU A 475 5.02 -29.21 -0.02
C LEU A 475 4.11 -28.85 -1.21
N ASN A 476 4.69 -28.51 -2.36
CA ASN A 476 3.97 -28.06 -3.53
C ASN A 476 3.05 -29.15 -4.11
N ASP A 477 1.76 -28.83 -4.30
CA ASP A 477 0.80 -29.70 -4.98
C ASP A 477 0.70 -29.28 -6.45
N LYS A 478 1.12 -30.16 -7.36
CA LYS A 478 1.24 -29.79 -8.78
C LYS A 478 -0.09 -29.43 -9.42
N GLU A 479 -1.17 -30.13 -9.07
CA GLU A 479 -2.50 -29.86 -9.59
C GLU A 479 -2.98 -28.46 -9.18
N THR A 480 -2.82 -28.11 -7.90
CA THR A 480 -3.18 -26.79 -7.39
C THR A 480 -2.30 -25.70 -7.99
N GLU A 481 -0.98 -25.93 -8.10
CA GLU A 481 -0.04 -24.99 -8.72
C GLU A 481 -0.47 -24.63 -10.14
N LEU A 482 -0.75 -25.63 -10.99
CA LEU A 482 -1.15 -25.42 -12.38
C LEU A 482 -2.49 -24.68 -12.50
N ALA A 483 -3.50 -25.10 -11.72
CA ALA A 483 -4.79 -24.42 -11.69
C ALA A 483 -4.66 -22.95 -11.28
N VAL A 484 -3.94 -22.68 -10.19
CA VAL A 484 -3.72 -21.32 -9.68
C VAL A 484 -2.90 -20.47 -10.65
N ARG A 485 -1.92 -21.05 -11.36
CA ARG A 485 -1.16 -20.34 -12.41
C ARG A 485 -2.07 -19.88 -13.54
N ALA A 486 -2.99 -20.72 -14.01
CA ALA A 486 -3.97 -20.34 -15.03
C ALA A 486 -4.90 -19.21 -14.57
N GLU A 487 -5.44 -19.32 -13.35
CA GLU A 487 -6.30 -18.29 -12.75
C GLU A 487 -5.56 -16.95 -12.59
N ARG A 488 -4.28 -17.00 -12.17
CA ARG A 488 -3.44 -15.81 -11.97
C ARG A 488 -3.04 -15.17 -13.30
N ALA A 489 -2.71 -15.97 -14.32
CA ALA A 489 -2.43 -15.47 -15.65
C ALA A 489 -3.63 -14.72 -16.24
N PHE A 490 -4.84 -15.24 -16.06
CA PHE A 490 -6.09 -14.55 -16.40
C PHE A 490 -6.24 -13.21 -15.66
N LEU A 491 -6.02 -13.19 -14.33
CA LEU A 491 -6.09 -11.95 -13.54
C LEU A 491 -5.07 -10.90 -14.01
N GLY A 492 -3.84 -11.34 -14.28
CA GLY A 492 -2.75 -10.51 -14.78
C GLY A 492 -3.07 -9.92 -16.15
N ALA A 493 -3.58 -10.74 -17.07
CA ALA A 493 -3.95 -10.33 -18.42
C ALA A 493 -5.08 -9.29 -18.43
N LEU A 494 -6.02 -9.33 -17.48
CA LEU A 494 -7.07 -8.31 -17.35
C LEU A 494 -6.62 -7.02 -16.64
N ASN A 495 -5.35 -6.92 -16.20
CA ASN A 495 -4.88 -5.87 -15.29
C ASN A 495 -5.80 -5.73 -14.05
N GLY A 496 -6.39 -6.85 -13.61
CA GLY A 496 -7.45 -6.85 -12.62
C GLY A 496 -6.96 -6.42 -11.24
N GLY A 497 -7.58 -5.38 -10.68
CA GLY A 497 -7.45 -4.99 -9.27
C GLY A 497 -8.70 -5.32 -8.45
N CYS A 498 -8.64 -5.14 -7.13
CA CYS A 498 -9.79 -5.37 -6.22
C CYS A 498 -11.02 -4.47 -6.46
N GLN A 499 -10.98 -3.59 -7.48
CA GLN A 499 -12.01 -2.60 -7.80
C GLN A 499 -13.00 -3.07 -8.86
N VAL A 500 -12.72 -4.15 -9.59
CA VAL A 500 -13.63 -4.71 -10.60
C VAL A 500 -14.10 -6.11 -10.18
N PRO A 501 -15.39 -6.46 -10.34
CA PRO A 501 -15.88 -7.83 -10.13
C PRO A 501 -15.23 -8.82 -11.09
N ILE A 502 -14.16 -9.48 -10.65
CA ILE A 502 -13.45 -10.52 -11.40
C ILE A 502 -13.45 -11.81 -10.58
N GLY A 503 -13.80 -12.93 -11.22
CA GLY A 503 -13.70 -14.28 -10.66
C GLY A 503 -13.06 -15.23 -11.66
N ALA A 504 -12.34 -16.23 -11.16
CA ALA A 504 -11.76 -17.28 -11.98
C ALA A 504 -11.57 -18.55 -11.17
N TYR A 505 -11.80 -19.69 -11.79
CA TYR A 505 -11.58 -20.99 -11.20
C TYR A 505 -11.14 -22.00 -12.25
N ALA A 506 -10.01 -22.65 -12.00
CA ALA A 506 -9.44 -23.69 -12.82
C ALA A 506 -9.48 -25.04 -12.11
N VAL A 507 -9.77 -26.08 -12.88
CA VAL A 507 -9.72 -27.48 -12.43
C VAL A 507 -8.98 -28.34 -13.44
N LEU A 508 -8.31 -29.37 -12.95
CA LEU A 508 -7.77 -30.42 -13.81
C LEU A 508 -8.92 -31.32 -14.25
N VAL A 509 -9.10 -31.52 -15.56
CA VAL A 509 -10.21 -32.33 -16.12
C VAL A 509 -9.73 -33.63 -16.76
N GLY A 510 -8.42 -33.89 -16.75
CA GLY A 510 -7.82 -35.12 -17.26
C GLY A 510 -6.47 -34.87 -17.93
N SER A 511 -6.22 -35.63 -19.00
CA SER A 511 -5.06 -35.44 -19.88
C SER A 511 -5.52 -35.26 -21.33
N ASP A 512 -4.77 -34.52 -22.14
CA ASP A 512 -5.06 -34.25 -23.55
C ASP A 512 -4.78 -35.45 -24.49
N GLY A 513 -4.52 -36.63 -23.95
CA GLY A 513 -4.15 -37.83 -24.70
C GLY A 513 -2.67 -37.92 -25.08
N THR A 514 -1.89 -36.85 -24.90
CA THR A 514 -0.42 -36.84 -25.07
C THR A 514 0.33 -37.03 -23.75
N GLY A 515 -0.39 -37.06 -22.63
CA GLY A 515 0.15 -37.13 -21.28
C GLY A 515 0.25 -35.77 -20.59
N ALA A 516 0.00 -34.65 -21.29
CA ALA A 516 -0.10 -33.35 -20.67
C ALA A 516 -1.42 -33.22 -19.90
N GLN A 517 -1.38 -32.54 -18.75
CA GLN A 517 -2.56 -32.33 -17.91
C GLN A 517 -3.47 -31.28 -18.54
N LEU A 518 -4.74 -31.61 -18.72
CA LEU A 518 -5.75 -30.72 -19.31
C LEU A 518 -6.44 -29.93 -18.21
N LEU A 519 -6.35 -28.60 -18.28
CA LEU A 519 -7.04 -27.67 -17.41
C LEU A 519 -8.33 -27.19 -18.07
N GLU A 520 -9.37 -26.99 -17.27
CA GLU A 520 -10.54 -26.20 -17.62
C GLU A 520 -10.55 -24.96 -16.74
N LEU A 521 -10.52 -23.77 -17.36
CA LEU A 521 -10.55 -22.49 -16.67
C LEU A 521 -11.84 -21.76 -17.02
N THR A 522 -12.63 -21.44 -16.00
CA THR A 522 -13.79 -20.55 -16.11
C THR A 522 -13.45 -19.19 -15.53
N GLY A 523 -13.85 -18.12 -16.20
CA GLY A 523 -13.57 -16.74 -15.79
C GLY A 523 -14.80 -15.85 -15.96
N MET A 524 -14.89 -14.81 -15.14
CA MET A 524 -15.96 -13.82 -15.24
C MET A 524 -15.49 -12.40 -14.97
N VAL A 525 -16.13 -11.44 -15.65
CA VAL A 525 -16.04 -10.00 -15.39
C VAL A 525 -17.47 -9.45 -15.36
N GLY A 526 -17.83 -8.70 -14.31
CA GLY A 526 -19.19 -8.18 -14.16
C GLY A 526 -19.26 -6.72 -13.72
N THR A 527 -20.47 -6.16 -13.76
CA THR A 527 -20.77 -4.84 -13.19
C THR A 527 -21.05 -4.95 -11.68
N PRO A 528 -20.73 -3.93 -10.86
CA PRO A 528 -20.97 -3.96 -9.41
C PRO A 528 -22.43 -4.16 -9.00
N ASP A 529 -23.37 -3.79 -9.86
CA ASP A 529 -24.81 -3.97 -9.66
C ASP A 529 -25.34 -5.36 -10.07
N GLY A 530 -24.52 -6.18 -10.73
CA GLY A 530 -24.89 -7.53 -11.21
C GLY A 530 -25.75 -7.55 -12.48
N MET A 531 -26.00 -6.40 -13.12
CA MET A 531 -26.80 -6.33 -14.35
C MET A 531 -26.10 -6.99 -15.54
N THR A 532 -24.77 -6.92 -15.60
CA THR A 532 -23.97 -7.54 -16.65
C THR A 532 -22.93 -8.47 -16.05
N ILE A 533 -22.88 -9.70 -16.53
CA ILE A 533 -21.83 -10.68 -16.25
C ILE A 533 -21.37 -11.28 -17.58
N LEU A 534 -20.12 -11.02 -17.93
CA LEU A 534 -19.41 -11.72 -18.99
C LEU A 534 -18.75 -12.94 -18.37
N LYS A 535 -19.04 -14.13 -18.89
CA LYS A 535 -18.51 -15.40 -18.38
C LYS A 535 -18.17 -16.30 -19.56
N ASP A 536 -17.02 -16.94 -19.49
CA ASP A 536 -16.56 -17.86 -20.52
C ASP A 536 -15.71 -18.97 -19.90
N MET A 537 -15.52 -20.06 -20.63
CA MET A 537 -14.73 -21.22 -20.25
C MET A 537 -13.82 -21.64 -21.40
N ARG A 538 -12.57 -21.97 -21.06
CA ARG A 538 -11.59 -22.51 -21.99
C ARG A 538 -10.90 -23.73 -21.41
N ARG A 539 -10.36 -24.56 -22.29
CA ARG A 539 -9.53 -25.72 -21.94
C ARG A 539 -8.17 -25.60 -22.61
N GLY A 540 -7.12 -25.99 -21.89
CA GLY A 540 -5.75 -25.91 -22.38
C GLY A 540 -4.80 -26.65 -21.47
N THR A 541 -3.59 -26.93 -21.96
CA THR A 541 -2.54 -27.65 -21.21
C THR A 541 -1.46 -26.71 -20.67
N ASP A 542 -1.28 -25.54 -21.29
CA ASP A 542 -0.42 -24.46 -20.79
C ASP A 542 -1.27 -23.51 -19.92
N PRO A 543 -1.00 -23.41 -18.60
CA PRO A 543 -1.75 -22.55 -17.69
C PRO A 543 -1.71 -21.07 -18.09
N GLU A 544 -0.53 -20.55 -18.44
CA GLU A 544 -0.34 -19.14 -18.75
C GLU A 544 -1.04 -18.76 -20.05
N ALA A 545 -0.89 -19.58 -21.10
CA ALA A 545 -1.58 -19.36 -22.36
C ALA A 545 -3.10 -19.44 -22.18
N LEU A 546 -3.59 -20.45 -21.44
CA LEU A 546 -5.02 -20.61 -21.15
C LEU A 546 -5.61 -19.39 -20.43
N GLY A 547 -4.89 -18.83 -19.46
CA GLY A 547 -5.30 -17.61 -18.78
C GLY A 547 -5.37 -16.39 -19.70
N GLN A 548 -4.42 -16.25 -20.62
CA GLN A 548 -4.39 -15.17 -21.61
C GLN A 548 -5.54 -15.30 -22.62
N GLU A 549 -5.74 -16.49 -23.20
CA GLU A 549 -6.80 -16.76 -24.17
C GLU A 549 -8.20 -16.47 -23.61
N LEU A 550 -8.44 -16.87 -22.35
CA LEU A 550 -9.71 -16.59 -21.70
C LEU A 550 -9.90 -15.08 -21.44
N ALA A 551 -8.84 -14.37 -21.05
CA ALA A 551 -8.91 -12.93 -20.87
C ALA A 551 -9.21 -12.21 -22.19
N GLU A 552 -8.55 -12.60 -23.29
CA GLU A 552 -8.81 -12.09 -24.64
C GLU A 552 -10.25 -12.33 -25.08
N SER A 553 -10.79 -13.52 -24.82
CA SER A 553 -12.19 -13.85 -25.12
C SER A 553 -13.19 -12.95 -24.38
N LEU A 554 -12.95 -12.68 -23.09
CA LEU A 554 -13.80 -11.77 -22.32
C LEU A 554 -13.62 -10.32 -22.76
N ARG A 555 -12.42 -9.90 -23.16
CA ARG A 555 -12.17 -8.56 -23.74
C ARG A 555 -12.93 -8.37 -25.04
N ALA A 556 -12.91 -9.37 -25.94
CA ALA A 556 -13.71 -9.37 -27.16
C ALA A 556 -15.22 -9.28 -26.87
N SER A 557 -15.65 -9.83 -25.74
CA SER A 557 -17.04 -9.75 -25.25
C SER A 557 -17.37 -8.43 -24.52
N GLY A 558 -16.42 -7.49 -24.41
CA GLY A 558 -16.62 -6.16 -23.85
C GLY A 558 -16.08 -5.95 -22.43
N ALA A 559 -15.28 -6.87 -21.88
CA ALA A 559 -14.71 -6.73 -20.53
C ALA A 559 -13.86 -5.47 -20.35
N ASP A 560 -13.16 -5.02 -21.40
CA ASP A 560 -12.35 -3.78 -21.35
C ASP A 560 -13.20 -2.54 -21.04
N ARG A 561 -14.45 -2.50 -21.50
CA ARG A 561 -15.37 -1.39 -21.20
C ARG A 561 -15.75 -1.39 -19.72
N LEU A 562 -16.06 -2.57 -19.17
CA LEU A 562 -16.39 -2.73 -17.75
C LEU A 562 -15.17 -2.40 -16.86
N LEU A 563 -13.99 -2.83 -17.27
CA LEU A 563 -12.72 -2.54 -16.58
C LEU A 563 -12.40 -1.05 -16.62
N ALA A 564 -12.61 -0.37 -17.75
CA ALA A 564 -12.37 1.07 -17.87
C ALA A 564 -13.37 1.92 -17.07
N GLU A 565 -14.65 1.54 -17.09
CA GLU A 565 -15.72 2.28 -16.41
C GLU A 565 -15.65 2.16 -14.88
N PHE A 566 -15.28 0.98 -14.37
CA PHE A 566 -15.31 0.68 -12.93
C PHE A 566 -13.93 0.46 -12.29
N GLY A 567 -12.86 0.31 -13.08
CA GLY A 567 -11.49 -0.01 -12.61
C GLY A 567 -10.55 1.19 -12.44
N GLY A 568 -11.08 2.41 -12.37
CA GLY A 568 -10.36 3.69 -12.35
C GLY A 568 -8.87 3.68 -11.95
N GLY A 569 -8.01 3.88 -12.97
CA GLY A 569 -6.73 4.60 -12.87
C GLY A 569 -5.46 3.77 -12.72
N THR A 570 -4.95 3.20 -13.81
CA THR A 570 -3.52 3.00 -14.00
C THR A 570 -3.07 3.86 -15.17
N ASP A 571 -2.61 5.08 -14.90
CA ASP A 571 -1.76 5.80 -15.84
C ASP A 571 -0.37 5.13 -15.80
N GLY A 572 0.18 4.89 -17.00
CA GLY A 572 1.35 4.05 -17.25
C GLY A 572 2.71 4.67 -16.93
#